data_AF-A0ABD5AZC4-F1
#
_entry.id   AF-A0ABD5AZC4-F1
#
_cell.length_a   1.000
_cell.length_b   1.000
_cell.length_c   1.000
_cell.angle_alpha   90.00
_cell.angle_beta   90.00
_cell.angle_gamma   90.00
#
_symmetry.space_group_name_H-M   'P 1'
#
loop_
_entity.id
_entity.type
_entity.pdbx_description
1 polymer ?
#
loop_
_entity_poly.entity_id
_entity_poly.type
_entity_poly.pdbx_seq_one_letter_code
_entity_poly.pdbx_strand_id
1 'polypeptide(L)'
;QSSLGYYINPLVSIVLALIFLKERFNKFEWLAIIFALVGVLYMTIKIGEFPFISLLLAFSFGIYGLLKKIVHIDAISSITIECIVTAPAGLIYVIYLWQQQHITFGLNISSFWLLFSGAITAIPLILFSAGAKRIPLSLTCFIQYVGPTIMFILGIFVFKEPFNTDQLITFIF
;
A
#
# COMPACT_ATOMS: atom_id res chain seq x y z
N GLN A 1 -13.52 -3.20 -2.18
CA GLN A 1 -12.38 -3.07 -3.12
C GLN A 1 -11.10 -2.56 -2.45
N SER A 2 -11.16 -1.56 -1.55
CA SER A 2 -9.96 -1.04 -0.86
C SER A 2 -9.23 -2.09 0.00
N SER A 3 -9.95 -2.86 0.84
CA SER A 3 -9.34 -3.94 1.65
C SER A 3 -8.69 -5.04 0.80
N LEU A 4 -9.32 -5.40 -0.32
CA LEU A 4 -8.81 -6.39 -1.29
C LEU A 4 -7.47 -6.01 -1.89
N GLY A 5 -7.30 -4.72 -2.25
CA GLY A 5 -6.04 -4.22 -2.78
C GLY A 5 -4.87 -4.44 -1.82
N TYR A 6 -5.10 -4.31 -0.51
CA TYR A 6 -4.06 -4.54 0.50
C TYR A 6 -3.64 -6.01 0.64
N TYR A 7 -4.51 -6.98 0.31
CA TYR A 7 -4.13 -8.40 0.29
C TYR A 7 -3.46 -8.83 -1.02
N ILE A 8 -3.86 -8.20 -2.14
CA ILE A 8 -3.27 -8.45 -3.46
C ILE A 8 -1.86 -7.82 -3.57
N ASN A 9 -1.62 -6.69 -2.91
CA ASN A 9 -0.38 -5.93 -3.02
C ASN A 9 0.89 -6.72 -2.60
N PRO A 10 0.91 -7.41 -1.44
CA PRO A 10 2.05 -8.26 -1.08
C PRO A 10 2.27 -9.42 -2.07
N LEU A 11 1.21 -10.04 -2.60
CA LEU A 11 1.32 -11.11 -3.60
C LEU A 11 2.02 -10.64 -4.88
N VAL A 12 1.56 -9.51 -5.44
CA VAL A 12 2.17 -8.94 -6.66
C VAL A 12 3.62 -8.57 -6.40
N SER A 13 3.92 -7.99 -5.25
CA SER A 13 5.28 -7.62 -4.87
C SER A 13 6.21 -8.83 -4.70
N ILE A 14 5.70 -9.96 -4.18
CA ILE A 14 6.43 -11.24 -4.11
C ILE A 14 6.75 -11.79 -5.50
N VAL A 15 5.78 -11.76 -6.42
CA VAL A 15 5.99 -12.19 -7.82
C VAL A 15 7.04 -11.33 -8.50
N LEU A 16 6.99 -10.00 -8.31
CA LEU A 16 8.02 -9.09 -8.82
C LEU A 16 9.39 -9.37 -8.21
N ALA A 17 9.48 -9.69 -6.92
CA ALA A 17 10.73 -10.09 -6.28
C ALA A 17 11.31 -11.39 -6.88
N LEU A 18 10.46 -12.38 -7.16
CA LEU A 18 10.87 -13.63 -7.78
C LEU A 18 11.42 -13.41 -9.20
N ILE A 19 10.75 -12.59 -10.02
CA ILE A 19 11.11 -12.37 -11.42
C ILE A 19 12.34 -11.47 -11.56
N PHE A 20 12.36 -10.33 -10.86
CA PHE A 20 13.37 -9.28 -11.06
C PHE A 20 14.56 -9.39 -10.10
N LEU A 21 14.32 -9.74 -8.83
CA LEU A 21 15.39 -9.88 -7.83
C LEU A 21 15.93 -11.31 -7.73
N LYS A 22 15.25 -12.29 -8.36
CA LYS A 22 15.61 -13.72 -8.31
C LYS A 22 15.75 -14.24 -6.88
N GLU A 23 14.97 -13.69 -5.95
CA GLU A 23 14.96 -14.14 -4.56
C GLU A 23 14.49 -15.61 -4.48
N ARG A 24 15.19 -16.41 -3.67
CA ARG A 24 14.85 -17.83 -3.46
C ARG A 24 13.93 -17.95 -2.26
N PHE A 25 12.76 -18.53 -2.48
CA PHE A 25 11.75 -18.73 -1.46
C PHE A 25 11.85 -20.12 -0.84
N ASN A 26 11.68 -20.22 0.47
CA ASN A 26 11.59 -21.49 1.19
C ASN A 26 10.19 -22.11 1.04
N LYS A 27 10.04 -23.40 1.35
CA LYS A 27 8.78 -24.16 1.18
C LYS A 27 7.59 -23.51 1.90
N PHE A 28 7.81 -22.89 3.06
CA PHE A 28 6.77 -22.21 3.84
C PHE A 28 6.30 -20.91 3.17
N GLU A 29 7.19 -20.16 2.53
CA GLU A 29 6.83 -18.93 1.80
C GLU A 29 6.00 -19.27 0.56
N TRP A 30 6.34 -20.36 -0.14
CA TRP A 30 5.51 -20.89 -1.23
C TRP A 30 4.12 -21.31 -0.77
N LEU A 31 4.02 -21.93 0.40
CA LEU A 31 2.73 -22.28 0.99
C LEU A 31 1.90 -21.01 1.24
N ALA A 32 2.48 -20.00 1.89
CA ALA A 32 1.81 -18.72 2.17
C ALA A 32 1.33 -18.01 0.89
N ILE A 33 2.12 -18.04 -0.18
CA ILE A 33 1.73 -17.49 -1.49
C ILE A 33 0.48 -18.20 -2.01
N ILE A 34 0.44 -19.54 -1.96
CA ILE A 34 -0.70 -20.33 -2.43
C ILE A 34 -1.96 -20.01 -1.62
N PHE A 35 -1.84 -19.96 -0.29
CA PHE A 35 -2.96 -19.61 0.60
C PHE A 35 -3.54 -18.22 0.27
N ALA A 36 -2.68 -17.21 0.14
CA ALA A 36 -3.10 -15.86 -0.23
C ALA A 36 -3.71 -15.81 -1.64
N LEU A 37 -3.20 -16.58 -2.60
CA LEU A 37 -3.77 -16.69 -3.95
C LEU A 37 -5.19 -17.27 -3.93
N VAL A 38 -5.42 -18.30 -3.11
CA VAL A 38 -6.74 -18.90 -2.90
C VAL A 38 -7.70 -17.91 -2.25
N GLY A 39 -7.25 -17.15 -1.24
CA GLY A 39 -8.06 -16.10 -0.60
C GLY A 39 -8.50 -15.01 -1.58
N VAL A 40 -7.59 -14.55 -2.45
CA VAL A 40 -7.91 -13.56 -3.50
C VAL A 40 -8.89 -14.12 -4.54
N LEU A 41 -8.70 -15.37 -4.98
CA LEU A 41 -9.61 -16.03 -5.92
C LEU A 41 -11.01 -16.20 -5.33
N TYR A 42 -11.10 -16.64 -4.07
CA TYR A 42 -12.37 -16.78 -3.36
C TYR A 42 -13.13 -15.45 -3.28
N MET A 43 -12.45 -14.37 -2.87
CA MET A 43 -13.10 -13.04 -2.83
C MET A 43 -13.47 -12.53 -4.23
N THR A 44 -12.65 -12.80 -5.24
CA THR A 44 -12.93 -12.39 -6.63
C THR A 44 -14.21 -13.05 -7.15
N ILE A 45 -14.37 -14.35 -6.90
CA ILE A 45 -15.58 -15.10 -7.27
C ILE A 45 -16.80 -14.56 -6.50
N LYS A 46 -16.64 -14.25 -5.21
CA LYS A 46 -17.73 -13.80 -4.35
C LYS A 46 -18.24 -12.39 -4.69
N ILE A 47 -17.34 -11.48 -5.02
CA ILE A 47 -17.69 -10.09 -5.35
C ILE A 47 -18.29 -10.00 -6.76
N GLY A 48 -18.05 -11.00 -7.62
CA GLY A 48 -18.61 -11.06 -8.98
C GLY A 48 -18.03 -10.03 -9.95
N GLU A 49 -17.16 -9.14 -9.47
CA GLU A 49 -16.45 -8.14 -10.26
C GLU A 49 -14.95 -8.43 -10.24
N PHE A 50 -14.33 -8.39 -11.42
CA PHE A 50 -12.89 -8.53 -11.55
C PHE A 50 -12.18 -7.33 -10.90
N PRO A 51 -11.27 -7.53 -9.93
CA PRO A 51 -10.71 -6.46 -9.11
C PRO A 51 -9.58 -5.70 -9.82
N PHE A 52 -9.88 -5.10 -10.97
CA PHE A 52 -8.90 -4.42 -11.82
C PHE A 52 -8.21 -3.25 -11.09
N ILE A 53 -8.95 -2.44 -10.33
CA ILE A 53 -8.40 -1.31 -9.56
C ILE A 53 -7.40 -1.81 -8.50
N SER A 54 -7.76 -2.86 -7.77
CA SER A 54 -6.91 -3.47 -6.75
C SER A 54 -5.63 -4.04 -7.35
N LEU A 55 -5.71 -4.67 -8.53
CA LEU A 55 -4.54 -5.15 -9.27
C LEU A 55 -3.65 -3.99 -9.71
N LEU A 56 -4.23 -2.93 -10.29
CA LEU A 56 -3.47 -1.77 -10.74
C LEU A 56 -2.74 -1.07 -9.58
N LEU A 57 -3.39 -0.93 -8.42
CA LEU A 57 -2.75 -0.45 -7.19
C LEU A 57 -1.62 -1.38 -6.73
N ALA A 58 -1.87 -2.69 -6.71
CA ALA A 58 -0.87 -3.69 -6.30
C ALA A 58 0.35 -3.69 -7.22
N PHE A 59 0.16 -3.59 -8.54
CA PHE A 59 1.27 -3.45 -9.49
C PHE A 59 2.01 -2.13 -9.33
N SER A 60 1.29 -1.01 -9.18
CA SER A 60 1.91 0.31 -8.98
C SER A 60 2.80 0.32 -7.73
N PHE A 61 2.27 -0.16 -6.60
CA PHE A 61 3.02 -0.19 -5.35
C PHE A 61 4.13 -1.26 -5.34
N GLY A 62 3.89 -2.42 -5.94
CA GLY A 62 4.92 -3.46 -6.08
C GLY A 62 6.11 -3.01 -6.94
N ILE A 63 5.84 -2.31 -8.05
CA ILE A 63 6.89 -1.70 -8.87
C ILE A 63 7.62 -0.60 -8.08
N TYR A 64 6.89 0.23 -7.34
CA TYR A 64 7.49 1.24 -6.46
C TYR A 64 8.45 0.61 -5.44
N GLY A 65 8.03 -0.44 -4.74
CA GLY A 65 8.87 -1.19 -3.79
C GLY A 65 10.10 -1.81 -4.46
N LEU A 66 9.93 -2.38 -5.65
CA LEU A 66 11.03 -2.92 -6.46
C LEU A 66 12.04 -1.84 -6.86
N LEU A 67 11.57 -0.68 -7.33
CA LEU A 67 12.43 0.45 -7.69
C LEU A 67 13.21 0.96 -6.46
N LYS A 68 12.55 1.09 -5.30
CA LYS A 68 13.23 1.45 -4.04
C LYS A 68 14.32 0.46 -3.64
N LYS A 69 14.17 -0.83 -3.99
CA LYS A 69 15.16 -1.87 -3.73
C LYS A 69 16.36 -1.79 -4.69
N ILE A 70 16.11 -1.55 -5.97
CA ILE A 70 17.14 -1.57 -7.03
C ILE A 70 17.95 -0.26 -7.06
N VAL A 71 17.30 0.87 -6.75
CA VAL A 71 17.92 2.19 -6.84
C VAL A 71 18.82 2.47 -5.63
N HIS A 72 20.11 2.70 -5.90
CA HIS A 72 21.17 2.95 -4.90
C HIS A 72 21.22 4.43 -4.46
N ILE A 73 20.07 4.98 -4.06
CA ILE A 73 19.97 6.32 -3.48
C ILE A 73 19.64 6.15 -2.00
N ASP A 74 19.97 7.07 -1.11
CA ASP A 74 19.50 7.01 0.28
C ASP A 74 17.98 7.22 0.37
N ALA A 75 17.35 6.79 1.46
CA ALA A 75 15.88 6.81 1.60
C ALA A 75 15.31 8.23 1.59
N ILE A 76 16.02 9.18 2.21
CA ILE A 76 15.58 10.57 2.33
C ILE A 76 15.68 11.24 0.96
N SER A 77 16.85 11.19 0.30
CA SER A 77 17.03 11.78 -1.03
C SER A 77 16.07 11.19 -2.06
N SER A 78 15.79 9.88 -1.99
CA SER A 78 14.84 9.25 -2.91
C SER A 78 13.42 9.80 -2.76
N ILE A 79 12.94 10.02 -1.53
CA ILE A 79 11.62 10.61 -1.29
C ILE A 79 11.61 12.10 -1.61
N THR A 80 12.68 12.82 -1.30
CA THR A 80 12.82 14.22 -1.68
C THR A 80 12.70 14.41 -3.19
N ILE A 81 13.37 13.58 -3.98
CA ILE A 81 13.27 13.61 -5.44
C ILE A 81 11.84 13.31 -5.89
N GLU A 82 11.19 12.29 -5.33
CA GLU A 82 9.80 11.95 -5.64
C GLU A 82 8.86 13.13 -5.35
N CYS A 83 9.04 13.81 -4.22
CA CYS A 83 8.28 15.00 -3.85
C CYS A 83 8.55 16.17 -4.79
N ILE A 84 9.81 16.43 -5.15
CA ILE A 84 10.17 17.52 -6.08
C ILE A 84 9.55 17.27 -7.46
N VAL A 85 9.57 16.02 -7.95
CA VAL A 85 9.00 15.65 -9.25
C VAL A 85 7.47 15.75 -9.25
N THR A 86 6.82 15.44 -8.13
CA THR A 86 5.35 15.51 -8.02
C THR A 86 4.82 16.89 -7.61
N ALA A 87 5.65 17.74 -6.99
CA ALA A 87 5.27 19.08 -6.55
C ALA A 87 4.70 19.99 -7.67
N PRO A 88 5.25 20.02 -8.91
CA PRO A 88 4.67 20.80 -10.00
C PRO A 88 3.24 20.38 -10.34
N ALA A 89 2.96 19.07 -10.36
CA ALA A 89 1.62 18.55 -10.61
C ALA A 89 0.65 18.94 -9.49
N GLY A 90 1.11 18.89 -8.23
CA GLY A 90 0.35 19.37 -7.07
C GLY A 90 0.04 20.86 -7.16
N LEU A 91 1.02 21.68 -7.56
CA LEU A 91 0.86 23.12 -7.78
C LEU A 91 -0.17 23.43 -8.88
N ILE A 92 -0.07 22.74 -10.02
CA ILE A 92 -1.05 22.88 -11.12
C ILE A 92 -2.46 22.55 -10.62
N TYR A 93 -2.61 21.48 -9.85
CA TYR A 93 -3.90 21.08 -9.30
C TYR A 93 -4.46 22.12 -8.31
N VAL A 94 -3.62 22.69 -7.45
CA VAL A 94 -4.02 23.78 -6.54
C VAL A 94 -4.45 25.03 -7.32
N ILE A 95 -3.72 25.42 -8.38
CA ILE A 95 -4.09 26.55 -9.23
C ILE A 95 -5.43 26.28 -9.94
N TYR A 96 -5.65 25.06 -10.41
CA TYR A 96 -6.93 24.66 -11.01
C TYR A 96 -8.10 24.78 -10.01
N LEU A 97 -7.92 24.28 -8.78
CA LEU A 97 -8.94 24.41 -7.72
C LEU A 97 -9.20 25.87 -7.33
N TRP A 98 -8.16 26.72 -7.37
CA TRP A 98 -8.29 28.15 -7.12
C TRP A 98 -9.19 28.82 -8.17
N GLN A 99 -8.99 28.50 -9.45
CA GLN A 99 -9.80 29.02 -10.55
C GLN A 99 -11.28 28.60 -10.44
N GLN A 100 -11.53 27.38 -9.95
CA GLN A 100 -12.88 26.85 -9.75
C GLN A 100 -13.55 27.32 -8.45
N GLN A 101 -12.90 28.19 -7.67
CA GLN A 101 -13.39 28.64 -6.35
C GLN A 101 -13.71 27.50 -5.36
N HIS A 102 -13.07 26.33 -5.55
CA HIS A 102 -13.23 25.15 -4.69
C HIS A 102 -12.17 25.07 -3.57
N ILE A 103 -11.32 26.08 -3.45
CA ILE A 103 -10.33 26.16 -2.39
C ILE A 103 -11.02 26.38 -1.03
N THR A 104 -10.85 25.41 -0.15
CA THR A 104 -11.32 25.43 1.24
C THR A 104 -10.20 25.73 2.25
N PHE A 105 -9.00 26.11 1.76
CA PHE A 105 -7.87 26.53 2.59
C PHE A 105 -8.19 27.82 3.34
N GLY A 106 -8.12 27.79 4.68
CA GLY A 106 -8.38 28.94 5.54
C GLY A 106 -7.86 28.73 6.97
N LEU A 107 -8.19 29.64 7.89
CA LEU A 107 -7.86 29.50 9.32
C LEU A 107 -8.83 28.55 10.05
N ASN A 108 -8.96 27.34 9.52
CA ASN A 108 -9.83 26.31 10.09
C ASN A 108 -8.99 25.17 10.66
N ILE A 109 -9.55 24.44 11.63
CA ILE A 109 -8.89 23.29 12.25
C ILE A 109 -8.43 22.27 11.19
N SER A 110 -9.24 22.03 10.15
CA SER A 110 -8.92 21.10 9.07
C SER A 110 -7.65 21.49 8.30
N SER A 111 -7.42 22.79 8.08
CA SER A 111 -6.20 23.29 7.43
C SER A 111 -4.97 23.17 8.35
N PHE A 112 -5.17 23.23 9.66
CA PHE A 112 -4.11 22.94 10.64
C PHE A 112 -3.69 21.46 10.61
N TRP A 113 -4.65 20.52 10.60
CA TRP A 113 -4.35 19.09 10.43
C TRP A 113 -3.67 18.76 9.10
N LEU A 114 -4.03 19.49 8.04
CA LEU A 114 -3.45 19.29 6.71
C LEU A 114 -1.94 19.58 6.67
N LEU A 115 -1.45 20.52 7.48
CA LEU A 115 -0.01 20.79 7.63
C LEU A 115 0.76 19.54 8.08
N PHE A 116 0.16 18.73 8.97
CA PHE A 116 0.78 17.51 9.48
C PHE A 116 0.63 16.30 8.55
N SER A 117 -0.28 16.35 7.57
CA SER A 117 -0.53 15.23 6.65
C SER A 117 0.72 14.84 5.85
N GLY A 118 1.53 15.83 5.46
CA GLY A 118 2.82 15.60 4.80
C GLY A 118 3.79 14.82 5.67
N ALA A 119 3.96 15.21 6.94
CA ALA A 119 4.83 14.51 7.87
C ALA A 119 4.32 13.08 8.17
N ILE A 120 3.02 12.93 8.40
CA ILE A 120 2.36 11.64 8.67
C ILE A 120 2.53 10.68 7.48
N THR A 121 2.62 11.19 6.25
CA THR A 121 2.81 10.38 5.04
C THR A 121 4.30 10.10 4.76
N ALA A 122 5.15 11.13 4.90
CA ALA A 122 6.57 11.02 4.58
C ALA A 122 7.30 10.09 5.55
N ILE A 123 6.98 10.13 6.85
CA ILE A 123 7.67 9.31 7.87
C ILE A 123 7.54 7.81 7.56
N PRO A 124 6.34 7.22 7.38
CA PRO A 124 6.19 5.83 6.99
C PRO A 124 6.88 5.49 5.67
N LEU A 125 6.82 6.36 4.67
CA LEU A 125 7.49 6.12 3.38
C LEU A 125 9.00 6.09 3.51
N ILE A 126 9.60 6.98 4.33
CA ILE A 126 11.05 6.99 4.60
C ILE A 126 11.44 5.70 5.32
N LEU A 127 10.69 5.30 6.35
CA LEU A 127 10.92 4.05 7.08
C LEU A 127 10.78 2.83 6.16
N PHE A 128 9.76 2.81 5.29
CA PHE A 128 9.56 1.78 4.29
C PHE A 128 10.72 1.72 3.29
N SER A 129 11.15 2.86 2.74
CA SER A 129 12.26 2.92 1.80
C SER A 129 13.59 2.48 2.44
N ALA A 130 13.81 2.85 3.70
CA ALA A 130 14.98 2.41 4.46
C ALA A 130 14.94 0.90 4.74
N GLY A 131 13.77 0.37 5.12
CA GLY A 131 13.55 -1.06 5.36
C GLY A 131 13.73 -1.89 4.08
N ALA A 132 13.05 -1.51 3.00
CA ALA A 132 13.11 -2.20 1.71
C ALA A 132 14.55 -2.38 1.22
N LYS A 133 15.43 -1.40 1.44
CA LYS A 133 16.85 -1.52 1.07
C LYS A 133 17.60 -2.57 1.91
N ARG A 134 17.30 -2.67 3.21
CA ARG A 134 18.05 -3.50 4.18
C ARG A 134 17.61 -4.96 4.24
N ILE A 135 16.34 -5.26 3.97
CA ILE A 135 15.78 -6.61 4.05
C ILE A 135 15.30 -7.10 2.67
N PRO A 136 15.17 -8.43 2.44
CA PRO A 136 14.59 -8.96 1.22
C PRO A 136 13.22 -8.35 0.90
N LEU A 137 12.91 -8.18 -0.39
CA LEU A 137 11.63 -7.61 -0.78
C LEU A 137 10.49 -8.54 -0.35
N SER A 138 10.69 -9.86 -0.43
CA SER A 138 9.79 -10.88 0.10
C SER A 138 9.39 -10.64 1.56
N LEU A 139 10.38 -10.46 2.45
CA LEU A 139 10.13 -10.22 3.88
C LEU A 139 9.39 -8.91 4.12
N THR A 140 9.71 -7.87 3.37
CA THR A 140 9.01 -6.57 3.41
C THR A 140 7.53 -6.75 3.05
N CYS A 141 7.22 -7.62 2.09
CA CYS A 141 5.84 -7.93 1.69
C CYS A 141 5.11 -8.71 2.78
N PHE A 142 5.76 -9.70 3.39
CA PHE A 142 5.15 -10.45 4.49
C PHE A 142 4.81 -9.56 5.69
N ILE A 143 5.71 -8.64 6.06
CA ILE A 143 5.46 -7.68 7.15
C ILE A 143 4.27 -6.77 6.82
N GLN A 144 4.02 -6.46 5.55
CA GLN A 144 2.87 -5.63 5.17
C GLN A 144 1.52 -6.30 5.44
N TYR A 145 1.43 -7.63 5.57
CA TYR A 145 0.20 -8.31 6.00
C TYR A 145 -0.20 -7.99 7.46
N VAL A 146 0.74 -7.48 8.27
CA VAL A 146 0.44 -6.98 9.62
C VAL A 146 -0.50 -5.77 9.56
N GLY A 147 -0.40 -4.94 8.52
CA GLY A 147 -1.25 -3.75 8.35
C GLY A 147 -2.74 -4.08 8.28
N PRO A 148 -3.18 -4.91 7.31
CA PRO A 148 -4.56 -5.41 7.23
C PRO A 148 -5.02 -6.11 8.50
N THR A 149 -4.14 -6.87 9.16
CA THR A 149 -4.42 -7.51 10.45
C THR A 149 -4.77 -6.50 11.55
N ILE A 150 -3.97 -5.45 11.68
CA ILE A 150 -4.25 -4.37 12.65
C ILE A 150 -5.54 -3.64 12.27
N MET A 151 -5.72 -3.30 10.99
CA MET A 151 -6.95 -2.65 10.51
C MET A 151 -8.20 -3.48 10.82
N PHE A 152 -8.11 -4.79 10.62
CA PHE A 152 -9.18 -5.74 10.93
C PHE A 152 -9.51 -5.77 12.42
N ILE A 153 -8.50 -5.90 13.28
CA ILE A 153 -8.68 -5.89 14.74
C ILE A 153 -9.31 -4.56 15.19
N LEU A 154 -8.83 -3.43 14.68
CA LEU A 154 -9.39 -2.12 14.99
C LEU A 154 -10.84 -1.99 14.48
N GLY A 155 -11.16 -2.50 13.30
CA GLY A 155 -12.51 -2.51 12.73
C GLY A 155 -13.53 -3.18 13.64
N ILE A 156 -13.15 -4.34 14.21
CA ILE A 156 -14.02 -5.12 15.11
C ILE A 156 -14.12 -4.46 16.49
N PHE A 157 -12.97 -4.20 17.14
CA PHE A 157 -12.97 -3.86 18.57
C PHE A 157 -13.16 -2.36 18.83
N VAL A 158 -12.69 -1.49 17.93
CA VAL A 158 -12.74 -0.04 18.11
C VAL A 158 -13.91 0.57 17.34
N PHE A 159 -14.01 0.27 16.04
CA PHE A 159 -15.02 0.87 15.17
C PHE A 159 -16.36 0.14 15.18
N LYS A 160 -16.42 -1.07 15.77
CA LYS A 160 -17.63 -1.90 15.93
C LYS A 160 -18.39 -2.10 14.61
N GLU A 161 -17.67 -2.29 13.51
CA GLU A 161 -18.31 -2.51 12.21
C GLU A 161 -19.09 -3.84 12.18
N PRO A 162 -20.26 -3.88 11.53
CA PRO A 162 -21.06 -5.10 11.42
C PRO A 162 -20.27 -6.16 10.66
N PHE A 163 -19.90 -7.21 11.39
CA PHE A 163 -18.93 -8.17 10.95
C PHE A 163 -19.62 -9.34 10.23
N ASN A 164 -19.33 -9.53 8.95
CA ASN A 164 -19.94 -10.57 8.13
C ASN A 164 -19.01 -11.79 8.05
N THR A 165 -19.55 -13.01 8.18
CA THR A 165 -18.78 -14.27 8.32
C THR A 165 -17.75 -14.48 7.21
N ASP A 166 -18.02 -13.95 6.02
CA ASP A 166 -17.13 -14.04 4.86
C ASP A 166 -15.82 -13.25 5.01
N GLN A 167 -15.81 -12.18 5.81
CA GLN A 167 -14.60 -11.42 6.11
C GLN A 167 -13.68 -12.21 7.06
N LEU A 168 -14.26 -13.02 7.98
CA LEU A 168 -13.50 -13.93 8.84
C LEU A 168 -12.82 -15.03 8.01
N ILE A 169 -13.57 -15.64 7.10
CA ILE A 169 -13.06 -16.73 6.24
C ILE A 169 -11.92 -16.20 5.37
N THR A 170 -12.06 -15.01 4.80
CA THR A 170 -10.98 -14.40 4.00
C THR A 170 -9.75 -14.06 4.84
N PHE A 171 -9.93 -13.70 6.12
CA PHE A 171 -8.83 -13.32 7.00
C PHE A 171 -7.99 -14.51 7.49
N ILE A 172 -8.60 -15.69 7.60
CA ILE A 172 -7.93 -16.92 8.07
C ILE A 172 -6.96 -17.49 7.00
N PHE A 173 -7.20 -17.19 5.73
CA PHE A 173 -6.35 -17.59 4.59
C PHE A 173 -5.28 -16.54 4.29
#